data_AF-A0A2G5E5Y7-F1
#
_entry.id   AF-A0A2G5E5Y7-F1
#
_cell.length_a   1.000
_cell.length_b   1.000
_cell.length_c   1.000
_cell.angle_alpha   90.00
_cell.angle_beta   90.00
_cell.angle_gamma   90.00
#
_symmetry.space_group_name_H-M   'P 1'
#
loop_
_entity.id
_entity.type
_entity.pdbx_description
1 polymer ?
#
loop_
_entity_poly.entity_id
_entity_poly.type
_entity_poly.pdbx_seq_one_letter_code
_entity_poly.pdbx_strand_id
1 'polypeptide(L)'
;MSLVKAKRYLEDVLAHKQAIPFRRFCRGVGRTAQVKDRHPNGQGRWPVKSAKFVLDLLKNAESNADVKGLDVDALYVSHIQVNQAQKQRRRTYRAHGRINRRDPLYSI
;
A
#
# COMPACT_ATOMS: atom_id res chain seq x y z
N MET A 1 5.97 14.69 0.59
CA MET A 1 6.23 14.17 -0.79
C MET A 1 5.26 14.87 -1.71
N SER A 2 5.71 15.47 -2.81
CA SER A 2 4.81 16.13 -3.77
C SER A 2 3.88 15.11 -4.43
N LEU A 3 2.68 15.56 -4.80
CA LEU A 3 1.64 14.70 -5.36
C LEU A 3 2.09 14.03 -6.67
N VAL A 4 2.75 14.80 -7.56
CA VAL A 4 3.32 14.30 -8.83
C VAL A 4 4.36 13.21 -8.59
N LYS A 5 5.27 13.43 -7.63
CA LYS A 5 6.30 12.43 -7.29
C LYS A 5 5.67 11.18 -6.67
N ALA A 6 4.63 11.33 -5.86
CA ALA A 6 3.92 10.22 -5.23
C ALA A 6 3.24 9.32 -6.26
N LYS A 7 2.57 9.90 -7.26
CA LYS A 7 1.96 9.16 -8.37
C LYS A 7 2.99 8.37 -9.17
N ARG A 8 4.05 9.05 -9.64
CA ARG A 8 5.14 8.39 -10.38
C ARG A 8 5.77 7.24 -9.60
N TYR A 9 5.99 7.45 -8.30
CA TYR A 9 6.53 6.40 -7.45
C TYR A 9 5.60 5.18 -7.36
N LEU A 10 4.29 5.38 -7.23
CA LEU A 10 3.33 4.29 -7.19
C LEU A 10 3.21 3.56 -8.54
N GLU A 11 3.29 4.28 -9.65
CA GLU A 11 3.35 3.70 -11.00
C GLU A 11 4.61 2.86 -11.21
N ASP A 12 5.76 3.34 -10.74
CA ASP A 12 7.02 2.58 -10.75
C ASP A 12 6.94 1.31 -9.88
N VAL A 13 6.20 1.36 -8.77
CA VAL A 13 5.95 0.18 -7.93
C VAL A 13 5.08 -0.84 -8.68
N LEU A 14 4.05 -0.38 -9.43
CA LEU A 14 3.22 -1.26 -10.26
C LEU A 14 4.06 -1.90 -11.39
N ALA A 15 4.97 -1.14 -11.99
CA ALA A 15 5.91 -1.61 -12.99
C ALA A 15 7.10 -2.41 -12.43
N HIS A 16 7.14 -2.65 -11.11
CA HIS A 16 8.22 -3.35 -10.41
C HIS A 16 9.62 -2.70 -10.54
N LYS A 17 9.67 -1.43 -10.93
CA LYS A 17 10.91 -0.65 -11.07
C LYS A 17 11.45 -0.18 -9.72
N GLN A 18 10.56 0.17 -8.79
CA GLN A 18 10.93 0.55 -7.43
C GLN A 18 10.18 -0.27 -6.38
N ALA A 19 10.91 -0.82 -5.41
CA ALA A 19 10.33 -1.60 -4.31
C ALA A 19 9.96 -0.71 -3.12
N ILE A 20 8.89 -1.10 -2.41
CA ILE A 20 8.50 -0.48 -1.14
C ILE A 20 9.24 -1.19 0.00
N PRO A 21 9.97 -0.44 0.87
CA PRO A 21 10.61 -1.01 2.04
C PRO A 21 9.58 -1.45 3.09
N PHE A 22 9.71 -2.69 3.58
CA PHE A 22 8.89 -3.19 4.68
C PHE A 22 9.64 -2.92 5.99
N ARG A 23 9.03 -2.11 6.87
CA ARG A 23 9.65 -1.68 8.15
C ARG A 23 9.13 -2.46 9.36
N ARG A 24 7.81 -2.68 9.45
CA ARG A 24 7.15 -3.33 10.60
C ARG A 24 6.78 -4.80 10.33
N PHE A 25 6.12 -5.06 9.21
CA PHE A 25 5.60 -6.39 8.87
C PHE A 25 6.65 -7.22 8.12
N CYS A 26 7.69 -7.65 8.82
CA CYS A 26 8.94 -8.13 8.23
C CYS A 26 9.23 -9.64 8.42
N ARG A 27 8.34 -10.35 9.14
CA ARG A 27 8.52 -11.78 9.44
C ARG A 27 8.27 -12.63 8.20
N GLY A 28 9.35 -13.08 7.53
CA GLY A 28 9.28 -13.91 6.32
C GLY A 28 9.21 -13.14 4.99
N VAL A 29 9.55 -11.84 4.99
CA VAL A 29 9.63 -11.06 3.74
C VAL A 29 10.99 -11.26 3.07
N GLY A 30 10.98 -11.52 1.77
CA GLY A 30 12.20 -11.65 0.96
C GLY A 30 13.00 -10.34 0.91
N ARG A 31 14.31 -10.47 0.66
CA ARG A 31 15.21 -9.32 0.51
C ARG A 31 15.31 -8.90 -0.95
N THR A 32 15.54 -7.61 -1.19
CA THR A 32 15.69 -7.05 -2.54
C THR A 32 16.75 -5.97 -2.56
N ALA A 33 17.65 -6.01 -3.55
CA ALA A 33 18.75 -5.05 -3.69
C ALA A 33 18.28 -3.60 -3.82
N GLN A 34 17.13 -3.36 -4.46
CA GLN A 34 16.51 -2.03 -4.63
C GLN A 34 16.23 -1.30 -3.31
N VAL A 35 16.13 -2.04 -2.19
CA VAL A 35 15.80 -1.48 -0.87
C VAL A 35 17.03 -1.31 0.02
N LYS A 36 18.20 -1.79 -0.43
CA LYS A 36 19.44 -1.79 0.35
C LYS A 36 19.81 -0.40 0.87
N ASP A 37 19.66 0.63 0.02
CA ASP A 37 20.00 2.02 0.38
C ASP A 37 18.92 2.70 1.22
N ARG A 38 17.68 2.18 1.20
CA ARG A 38 16.50 2.80 1.83
C ARG A 38 16.17 2.23 3.20
N HIS A 39 16.62 1.01 3.50
CA HIS A 39 16.33 0.36 4.77
C HIS A 39 17.35 -0.76 5.12
N PRO A 40 17.88 -0.78 6.35
CA PRO A 40 18.98 -1.69 6.74
C PRO A 40 18.62 -3.19 6.67
N ASN A 41 17.36 -3.57 6.92
CA ASN A 41 16.94 -4.99 6.78
C ASN A 41 16.95 -5.50 5.32
N GLY A 42 17.02 -4.61 4.33
CA GLY A 42 16.99 -4.97 2.91
C GLY A 42 15.73 -5.68 2.45
N GLN A 43 14.64 -5.65 3.24
CA GLN A 43 13.37 -6.33 2.94
C GLN A 43 12.41 -5.39 2.21
N GLY A 44 11.92 -5.85 1.06
CA GLY A 44 11.09 -5.06 0.15
C GLY A 44 10.19 -5.92 -0.70
N ARG A 45 9.05 -5.36 -1.14
CA ARG A 45 8.18 -5.96 -2.16
C ARG A 45 7.47 -4.89 -2.97
N TRP A 46 6.75 -5.34 -4.00
CA TRP A 46 5.86 -4.54 -4.85
C TRP A 46 4.40 -4.91 -4.56
N PRO A 47 3.75 -4.31 -3.53
CA PRO A 47 2.36 -4.63 -3.20
C PRO A 47 1.39 -3.99 -4.21
N VAL A 48 1.23 -4.62 -5.38
CA VAL A 48 0.45 -4.11 -6.52
C VAL A 48 -0.96 -3.69 -6.13
N LYS A 49 -1.70 -4.56 -5.41
CA LYS A 49 -3.09 -4.29 -5.02
C LYS A 49 -3.18 -3.05 -4.12
N SER A 50 -2.33 -2.94 -3.10
CA SER A 50 -2.34 -1.80 -2.18
C SER A 50 -1.89 -0.51 -2.87
N ALA A 51 -0.87 -0.57 -3.73
CA ALA A 51 -0.40 0.59 -4.49
C ALA A 51 -1.50 1.16 -5.40
N LYS A 52 -2.28 0.29 -6.05
CA LYS A 52 -3.42 0.70 -6.88
C LYS A 52 -4.49 1.45 -6.08
N PHE A 53 -4.90 0.93 -4.93
CA PHE A 53 -5.89 1.62 -4.07
C PHE A 53 -5.41 2.99 -3.60
N VAL A 54 -4.13 3.12 -3.25
CA VAL A 54 -3.56 4.43 -2.84
C VAL A 54 -3.49 5.38 -4.03
N LEU A 55 -3.16 4.90 -5.22
CA LEU A 55 -3.16 5.72 -6.43
C LEU A 55 -4.55 6.27 -6.74
N ASP A 56 -5.58 5.43 -6.62
CA ASP A 56 -6.98 5.84 -6.83
C ASP A 56 -7.42 6.87 -5.77
N LEU A 57 -6.98 6.71 -4.51
CA LEU A 57 -7.25 7.68 -3.45
C LEU A 57 -6.56 9.03 -3.72
N LEU A 58 -5.33 9.03 -4.24
CA LEU A 58 -4.61 10.26 -4.58
C LEU A 58 -5.25 10.98 -5.77
N LYS A 59 -5.75 10.26 -6.77
CA LYS A 59 -6.51 10.85 -7.89
C LYS A 59 -7.78 11.53 -7.40
N ASN A 60 -8.51 10.88 -6.50
CA ASN A 60 -9.69 11.47 -5.88
C ASN A 60 -9.32 12.72 -5.05
N ALA A 61 -8.24 12.67 -4.28
CA ALA A 61 -7.77 13.82 -3.50
C ALA A 61 -7.38 15.02 -4.38
N GLU A 62 -6.77 14.77 -5.54
CA GLU A 62 -6.48 15.79 -6.54
C GLU A 62 -7.75 16.40 -7.12
N SER A 63 -8.73 15.59 -7.54
CA SER A 63 -10.02 16.10 -8.02
C SER A 63 -10.73 16.95 -6.97
N ASN A 64 -10.66 16.59 -5.69
CA ASN A 64 -11.22 17.38 -4.60
C ASN A 64 -10.47 18.71 -4.36
N ALA A 65 -9.17 18.77 -4.68
CA ALA A 65 -8.37 19.98 -4.55
C ALA A 65 -8.65 20.96 -5.70
N ASP A 66 -8.81 20.44 -6.91
CA ASP A 66 -9.19 21.20 -8.10
C ASP A 66 -10.58 21.85 -7.93
N VAL A 67 -11.56 21.08 -7.42
CA VAL A 67 -12.89 21.61 -7.07
C VAL A 67 -12.83 22.72 -6.02
N LYS A 68 -11.83 22.71 -5.14
CA LYS A 68 -11.61 23.75 -4.12
C LYS A 68 -10.79 24.94 -4.63
N GLY A 69 -10.33 24.92 -5.88
CA GLY A 69 -9.49 25.98 -6.46
C GLY A 69 -8.09 26.04 -5.86
N LEU A 70 -7.57 24.92 -5.32
CA LEU A 70 -6.21 24.83 -4.83
C LEU A 70 -5.25 24.55 -5.98
N ASP A 71 -4.04 25.11 -5.93
CA ASP A 71 -3.00 24.85 -6.93
C ASP A 71 -2.49 23.40 -6.84
N VAL A 72 -2.88 22.58 -7.81
CA VAL A 72 -2.58 21.14 -7.92
C VAL A 72 -1.08 20.85 -7.92
N ASP A 73 -0.25 21.76 -8.46
CA ASP A 73 1.18 21.54 -8.59
C ASP A 73 1.94 21.74 -7.27
N ALA A 74 1.41 22.60 -6.39
CA ALA A 74 1.95 22.85 -5.06
C ALA A 74 1.51 21.79 -4.01
N LEU A 75 0.62 20.85 -4.37
CA LEU A 75 0.09 19.87 -3.43
C LEU A 75 1.15 18.85 -2.97
N TYR A 76 1.15 18.59 -1.67
CA TYR A 76 1.93 17.52 -1.06
C TYR A 76 1.11 16.75 -0.05
N VAL A 77 1.48 15.48 0.14
CA VAL A 77 0.85 14.64 1.14
C VAL A 77 1.40 15.02 2.53
N SER A 78 0.55 15.62 3.36
CA SER A 78 0.89 16.02 4.73
C SER A 78 0.76 14.87 5.72
N HIS A 79 -0.33 14.09 5.64
CA HIS A 79 -0.64 13.02 6.57
C HIS A 79 -1.30 11.82 5.88
N ILE A 80 -0.92 10.61 6.29
CA ILE A 80 -1.58 9.35 5.89
C ILE A 80 -1.75 8.51 7.16
N GLN A 81 -2.99 8.08 7.40
CA GLN A 81 -3.31 7.09 8.42
C GLN A 81 -3.98 5.88 7.78
N VAL A 82 -3.59 4.68 8.23
CA VAL A 82 -4.18 3.41 7.78
C VAL A 82 -4.74 2.67 8.99
N ASN A 83 -6.06 2.54 9.02
CA ASN A 83 -6.79 1.82 10.07
C ASN A 83 -7.28 0.46 9.56
N GLN A 84 -7.43 -0.50 10.47
CA GLN A 84 -8.01 -1.80 10.12
C GLN A 84 -9.54 -1.69 10.06
N ALA A 85 -10.12 -2.08 8.92
CA ALA A 85 -11.56 -2.20 8.77
C ALA A 85 -12.10 -3.48 9.46
N GLN A 86 -13.42 -3.57 9.61
CA GLN A 86 -14.07 -4.77 10.14
C GLN A 86 -13.72 -6.00 9.30
N LYS A 87 -13.27 -7.07 9.95
CA LYS A 87 -12.91 -8.33 9.29
C LYS A 87 -14.17 -9.08 8.84
N GLN A 88 -14.24 -9.40 7.55
CA GLN A 88 -15.33 -10.23 7.03
C GLN A 88 -15.17 -11.68 7.47
N ARG A 89 -16.25 -12.33 7.91
CA ARG A 89 -16.20 -13.70 8.43
C ARG A 89 -16.14 -14.73 7.31
N ARG A 90 -15.13 -15.60 7.31
CA ARG A 90 -15.05 -16.78 6.43
C ARG A 90 -14.46 -17.98 7.18
N ARG A 91 -14.94 -19.18 6.84
CA ARG A 91 -14.46 -20.45 7.40
C ARG A 91 -13.63 -21.20 6.38
N THR A 92 -12.65 -21.97 6.84
CA THR A 92 -11.94 -22.97 6.04
C THR A 92 -11.90 -24.29 6.76
N TYR A 93 -12.24 -25.36 6.04
CA TYR A 93 -12.11 -26.73 6.50
C TYR A 93 -10.64 -27.16 6.45
N ARG A 94 -10.24 -27.96 7.44
CA ARG A 94 -8.88 -28.48 7.61
C ARG A 94 -8.94 -29.98 7.86
N ALA A 95 -7.78 -30.61 7.82
CA ALA A 95 -7.63 -32.04 8.07
C ALA A 95 -8.28 -32.46 9.40
N HIS A 96 -8.75 -33.71 9.44
CA HIS A 96 -9.43 -34.32 10.60
C HIS A 96 -10.67 -33.54 11.08
N GLY A 97 -11.47 -33.00 10.14
CA GLY A 97 -12.75 -32.35 10.46
C GLY A 97 -12.65 -31.01 11.18
N ARG A 98 -11.45 -30.41 11.27
CA ARG A 98 -11.23 -29.14 11.96
C ARG A 98 -11.76 -27.96 11.13
N ILE A 99 -12.34 -26.96 11.80
CA ILE A 99 -12.83 -25.72 11.18
C ILE A 99 -12.04 -24.54 11.75
N ASN A 100 -11.33 -23.82 10.87
CA ASN A 100 -10.57 -22.64 11.24
C ASN A 100 -11.13 -21.37 10.60
N ARG A 101 -11.00 -20.26 11.32
CA ARG A 101 -11.29 -18.92 10.81
C ARG A 101 -10.27 -18.53 9.75
N ARG A 102 -10.74 -18.05 8.60
CA ARG A 102 -9.90 -17.46 7.53
C ARG A 102 -10.49 -16.13 7.10
N ASP A 103 -10.45 -15.18 8.01
CA ASP A 103 -11.00 -13.86 7.75
C ASP A 103 -9.99 -13.02 6.95
N PRO A 104 -10.38 -12.46 5.79
CA PRO A 104 -9.57 -11.46 5.14
C PRO A 104 -9.42 -10.24 6.05
N LEU A 105 -8.21 -9.67 6.07
CA LEU A 105 -7.91 -8.43 6.80
C LEU A 105 -8.48 -7.18 6.13
N TYR A 106 -9.20 -7.33 5.01
CA TYR A 106 -9.78 -6.25 4.21
C TYR A 106 -11.22 -6.60 3.81
N SER A 107 -12.13 -5.64 4.01
CA SER A 107 -13.46 -5.58 3.39
C SER A 107 -13.39 -4.58 2.23
N ILE A 108 -13.16 -5.07 1.01
CA ILE A 108 -13.29 -4.29 -0.22
C ILE A 108 -13.98 -5.20 -1.23
#